data_AF-A0A965W090-F1
#
_entry.id   AF-A0A965W090-F1
#
_cell.length_a   1.000
_cell.length_b   1.000
_cell.length_c   1.000
_cell.angle_alpha   90.00
_cell.angle_beta   90.00
_cell.angle_gamma   90.00
#
_symmetry.space_group_name_H-M   'P 1'
#
loop_
_entity.id
_entity.type
_entity.pdbx_description
1 polymer ?
#
loop_
_entity_poly.entity_id
_entity_poly.type
_entity_poly.pdbx_seq_one_letter_code
_entity_poly.pdbx_strand_id
1 'polypeptide(L)'
;MLSAVIKRTAALLFFVVLIQFPSLSQTEKEDSLLFISNNFQEKNITVYFIPVNIKVKKDFLESVKSLYAKSKINFYPFLLPKYQTEKDELWSNPPLDSLRYSKQMKVLRDKYFKSFPSKDPNAIYYFLIKGFTNEDIHAYSIPTKALGFIKYNEDSTFLKSLAFHLGSTLGLEASSDSSNIMHPIFGNQLTWKQCLQIRSFPISYSLYDDYEFVRTNNGLNAYYFWNEDKDGWIEIDSTNPLKSIIRPLNATVYCIMSRLTTCFSIRFSKFIQKQFVRCT
;
A
#
# COMPACT_ATOMS: atom_id res chain seq x y z
N MET A 1 -19.76 -39.89 -31.40
CA MET A 1 -18.56 -39.45 -32.17
C MET A 1 -18.21 -37.98 -31.97
N LEU A 2 -19.17 -37.04 -31.91
CA LEU A 2 -18.90 -35.60 -31.73
C LEU A 2 -18.15 -35.23 -30.43
N SER A 3 -18.43 -35.92 -29.31
CA SER A 3 -17.79 -35.65 -28.00
C SER A 3 -16.29 -35.97 -27.95
N ALA A 4 -15.83 -36.96 -28.75
CA ALA A 4 -14.42 -37.34 -28.82
C ALA A 4 -13.59 -36.36 -29.67
N VAL A 5 -14.21 -35.74 -30.68
CA VAL A 5 -13.58 -34.73 -31.54
C VAL A 5 -13.35 -33.43 -30.76
N ILE A 6 -14.33 -32.99 -29.95
CA ILE A 6 -14.22 -31.79 -29.12
C ILE A 6 -13.15 -31.93 -28.02
N LYS A 7 -13.02 -33.12 -27.41
CA LYS A 7 -11.94 -33.39 -26.43
C LYS A 7 -10.56 -33.39 -27.08
N ARG A 8 -10.44 -33.90 -28.32
CA ARG A 8 -9.17 -33.89 -29.06
C ARG A 8 -8.78 -32.51 -29.56
N THR A 9 -9.72 -31.66 -29.98
CA THR A 9 -9.43 -30.27 -30.35
C THR A 9 -9.08 -29.39 -29.15
N ALA A 10 -9.74 -29.58 -27.99
CA ALA A 10 -9.36 -28.90 -26.75
C ALA A 10 -7.95 -29.30 -26.29
N ALA A 11 -7.60 -30.60 -26.37
CA ALA A 11 -6.27 -31.09 -26.04
C ALA A 11 -5.19 -30.63 -27.04
N LEU A 12 -5.50 -30.53 -28.34
CA LEU A 12 -4.58 -29.98 -29.35
C LEU A 12 -4.37 -28.46 -29.16
N LEU A 13 -5.41 -27.69 -28.85
CA LEU A 13 -5.27 -26.27 -28.48
C LEU A 13 -4.42 -26.12 -27.20
N PHE A 14 -4.57 -27.02 -26.22
CA PHE A 14 -3.74 -27.07 -25.02
C PHE A 14 -2.27 -27.36 -25.33
N PHE A 15 -2.00 -28.26 -26.28
CA PHE A 15 -0.64 -28.64 -26.68
C PHE A 15 0.04 -27.60 -27.58
N VAL A 16 -0.72 -26.90 -28.42
CA VAL A 16 -0.20 -25.82 -29.28
C VAL A 16 0.17 -24.57 -28.46
N VAL A 17 -0.56 -24.27 -27.38
CA VAL A 17 -0.19 -23.19 -26.43
C VAL A 17 1.12 -23.50 -25.69
N LEU A 18 1.41 -24.77 -25.39
CA LEU A 18 2.64 -25.18 -24.71
C LEU A 18 3.91 -25.01 -25.57
N ILE A 19 3.79 -25.03 -26.90
CA ILE A 19 4.93 -24.98 -27.82
C ILE A 19 5.33 -23.54 -28.19
N GLN A 20 4.49 -22.53 -27.92
CA GLN A 20 4.76 -21.14 -28.31
C GLN A 20 5.52 -20.28 -27.29
N PHE A 21 6.03 -20.86 -26.19
CA PHE A 21 6.81 -20.11 -25.19
C PHE A 21 8.21 -20.71 -24.97
N PRO A 22 9.19 -20.46 -25.86
CA PRO A 22 10.51 -21.09 -25.78
C PRO A 22 11.42 -20.53 -24.67
N SER A 23 10.99 -19.54 -23.88
CA SER A 23 11.88 -18.78 -23.00
C SER A 23 11.48 -18.71 -21.51
N LEU A 24 10.40 -19.36 -21.10
CA LEU A 24 9.94 -19.32 -19.69
C LEU A 24 10.50 -20.51 -18.91
N SER A 25 10.98 -20.24 -17.69
CA SER A 25 11.35 -21.28 -16.73
C SER A 25 10.16 -22.20 -16.44
N GLN A 26 10.42 -23.42 -15.99
CA GLN A 26 9.35 -24.37 -15.68
C GLN A 26 8.36 -23.81 -14.62
N THR A 27 8.88 -23.12 -13.61
CA THR A 27 8.06 -22.42 -12.60
C THR A 27 7.19 -21.31 -13.20
N GLU A 28 7.73 -20.48 -14.10
CA GLU A 28 6.91 -19.44 -14.75
C GLU A 28 5.82 -20.04 -15.66
N LYS A 29 6.06 -21.22 -16.27
CA LYS A 29 5.03 -21.94 -17.03
C LYS A 29 3.92 -22.44 -16.11
N GLU A 30 4.27 -23.02 -14.96
CA GLU A 30 3.30 -23.47 -13.96
C GLU A 30 2.45 -22.31 -13.42
N ASP A 31 3.08 -21.19 -13.05
CA ASP A 31 2.38 -19.98 -12.58
C ASP A 31 1.46 -19.41 -13.66
N SER A 32 1.87 -19.46 -14.94
CA SER A 32 1.03 -19.02 -16.06
C SER A 32 -0.23 -19.87 -16.20
N LEU A 33 -0.10 -21.21 -16.09
CA LEU A 33 -1.23 -22.14 -16.15
C LEU A 33 -2.16 -21.96 -14.94
N LEU A 34 -1.58 -21.74 -13.76
CA LEU A 34 -2.35 -21.46 -12.55
C LEU A 34 -3.12 -20.14 -12.69
N PHE A 35 -2.51 -19.09 -13.24
CA PHE A 35 -3.21 -17.82 -13.48
C PHE A 35 -4.37 -17.98 -14.46
N ILE A 36 -4.17 -18.71 -15.56
CA ILE A 36 -5.21 -18.96 -16.57
C ILE A 36 -6.35 -19.79 -15.97
N SER A 37 -6.05 -20.86 -15.25
CA SER A 37 -7.06 -21.77 -14.66
C SER A 37 -7.92 -21.09 -13.60
N ASN A 38 -7.40 -20.11 -12.87
CA ASN A 38 -8.17 -19.32 -11.90
C ASN A 38 -9.23 -18.40 -12.53
N ASN A 39 -9.21 -18.21 -13.85
CA ASN A 39 -10.19 -17.41 -14.61
C ASN A 39 -10.56 -16.07 -13.94
N PHE A 40 -9.54 -15.31 -13.52
CA PHE A 40 -9.76 -14.03 -12.85
C PHE A 40 -10.59 -13.07 -13.71
N GLN A 41 -11.56 -12.41 -13.08
CA GLN A 41 -12.25 -11.26 -13.66
C GLN A 41 -11.39 -10.00 -13.57
N GLU A 42 -11.61 -9.04 -14.47
CA GLU A 42 -10.95 -7.74 -14.39
C GLU A 42 -11.23 -7.06 -13.06
N LYS A 43 -10.18 -6.54 -12.41
CA LYS A 43 -10.28 -5.79 -11.17
C LYS A 43 -9.92 -4.34 -11.47
N ASN A 44 -10.88 -3.46 -11.22
CA ASN A 44 -10.75 -2.04 -11.48
C ASN A 44 -10.36 -1.33 -10.19
N ILE A 45 -9.31 -0.52 -10.24
CA ILE A 45 -8.80 0.22 -9.08
C ILE A 45 -8.75 1.70 -9.44
N THR A 46 -9.50 2.51 -8.71
CA THR A 46 -9.47 3.97 -8.86
C THR A 46 -8.16 4.53 -8.34
N VAL A 47 -7.53 5.41 -9.13
CA VAL A 47 -6.31 6.14 -8.75
C VAL A 47 -6.53 7.63 -8.94
N TYR A 48 -6.44 8.41 -7.87
CA TYR A 48 -6.55 9.86 -7.90
C TYR A 48 -5.15 10.50 -7.88
N PHE A 49 -4.89 11.37 -8.85
CA PHE A 49 -3.68 12.18 -8.92
C PHE A 49 -3.99 13.62 -8.51
N ILE A 50 -3.25 14.14 -7.53
CA ILE A 50 -3.44 15.48 -6.97
C ILE A 50 -2.21 16.34 -7.29
N PRO A 51 -2.28 17.26 -8.28
CA PRO A 51 -1.18 18.18 -8.56
C PRO A 51 -0.98 19.15 -7.41
N VAL A 52 0.25 19.26 -6.89
CA VAL A 52 0.59 20.19 -5.81
C VAL A 52 1.48 21.29 -6.35
N ASN A 53 0.95 22.50 -6.46
CA ASN A 53 1.63 23.67 -7.05
C ASN A 53 2.17 23.53 -8.49
N ILE A 54 1.99 22.38 -9.14
CA ILE A 54 2.47 22.10 -10.48
C ILE A 54 1.34 22.05 -11.51
N LYS A 55 1.69 22.27 -12.79
CA LYS A 55 0.82 21.97 -13.94
C LYS A 55 1.15 20.57 -14.46
N VAL A 56 0.11 19.81 -14.80
CA VAL A 56 0.23 18.40 -15.19
C VAL A 56 -0.54 18.19 -16.50
N LYS A 57 0.12 17.60 -17.50
CA LYS A 57 -0.53 17.14 -18.74
C LYS A 57 -1.26 15.83 -18.49
N LYS A 58 -2.35 15.59 -19.21
CA LYS A 58 -3.22 14.42 -19.01
C LYS A 58 -2.78 13.18 -19.81
N ASP A 59 -1.78 13.31 -20.68
CA ASP A 59 -1.41 12.28 -21.66
C ASP A 59 -0.98 10.95 -20.99
N PHE A 60 -0.37 11.02 -19.80
CA PHE A 60 0.07 9.83 -19.07
C PHE A 60 -1.09 8.97 -18.53
N LEU A 61 -2.30 9.53 -18.40
CA LEU A 61 -3.43 8.84 -17.79
C LEU A 61 -3.80 7.57 -18.58
N GLU A 62 -3.67 7.59 -19.90
CA GLU A 62 -3.96 6.40 -20.71
C GLU A 62 -2.92 5.29 -20.46
N SER A 63 -1.64 5.66 -20.33
CA SER A 63 -0.57 4.71 -20.01
C SER A 63 -0.73 4.07 -18.63
N VAL A 64 -1.31 4.79 -17.65
CA VAL A 64 -1.54 4.24 -16.31
C VAL A 64 -2.52 3.07 -16.32
N LYS A 65 -3.53 3.10 -17.21
CA LYS A 65 -4.55 2.04 -17.29
C LYS A 65 -3.96 0.66 -17.59
N SER A 66 -2.89 0.61 -18.39
CA SER A 66 -2.32 -0.63 -18.91
C SER A 66 -1.12 -1.16 -18.13
N LEU A 67 -0.60 -0.42 -17.13
CA LEU A 67 0.63 -0.77 -16.38
C LEU A 67 0.60 -2.20 -15.81
N TYR A 68 -0.57 -2.66 -15.36
CA TYR A 68 -0.76 -3.97 -14.72
C TYR A 68 -1.75 -4.87 -15.48
N ALA A 69 -2.01 -4.59 -16.76
CA ALA A 69 -3.00 -5.31 -17.57
C ALA A 69 -2.74 -6.82 -17.64
N LYS A 70 -1.47 -7.26 -17.62
CA LYS A 70 -1.10 -8.70 -17.57
C LYS A 70 -1.78 -9.43 -16.39
N SER A 71 -1.96 -8.74 -15.26
CA SER A 71 -2.61 -9.27 -14.05
C SER A 71 -4.14 -9.10 -14.04
N LYS A 72 -4.76 -8.67 -15.15
CA LYS A 72 -6.17 -8.27 -15.23
C LYS A 72 -6.54 -7.23 -14.18
N ILE A 73 -5.63 -6.29 -13.94
CA ILE A 73 -5.85 -5.12 -13.09
C ILE A 73 -5.78 -3.89 -13.96
N ASN A 74 -6.88 -3.14 -13.96
CA ASN A 74 -7.02 -1.91 -14.71
C ASN A 74 -7.08 -0.76 -13.71
N PHE A 75 -6.12 0.15 -13.78
CA PHE A 75 -6.20 1.38 -13.03
C PHE A 75 -7.14 2.35 -13.76
N TYR A 76 -8.00 3.03 -13.01
CA TYR A 76 -8.87 4.10 -13.49
C TYR A 76 -8.35 5.42 -12.96
N PRO A 77 -7.48 6.10 -13.73
CA PRO A 77 -6.78 7.27 -13.25
C PRO A 77 -7.61 8.54 -13.45
N PHE A 78 -7.68 9.36 -12.40
CA PHE A 78 -8.35 10.65 -12.41
C PHE A 78 -7.39 11.75 -11.97
N LEU A 79 -7.21 12.76 -12.82
CA LEU A 79 -6.46 13.96 -12.45
C LEU A 79 -7.42 14.94 -11.76
N LEU A 80 -7.19 15.16 -10.46
CA LEU A 80 -7.95 16.11 -9.66
C LEU A 80 -7.45 17.55 -9.86
N PRO A 81 -8.25 18.56 -9.47
CA PRO A 81 -7.82 19.95 -9.53
C PRO A 81 -6.51 20.19 -8.78
N LYS A 82 -5.70 21.13 -9.30
CA LYS A 82 -4.45 21.52 -8.65
C LYS A 82 -4.73 22.02 -7.23
N TYR A 83 -4.03 21.44 -6.26
CA TYR A 83 -4.02 21.89 -4.88
C TYR A 83 -2.90 22.91 -4.67
N GLN A 84 -3.29 24.14 -4.34
CA GLN A 84 -2.36 25.24 -4.09
C GLN A 84 -1.95 25.24 -2.61
N THR A 85 -0.65 25.34 -2.35
CA THR A 85 -0.10 25.52 -1.00
C THR A 85 0.75 26.78 -0.94
N GLU A 86 0.97 27.30 0.27
CA GLU A 86 1.74 28.53 0.50
C GLU A 86 3.22 28.43 0.11
N LYS A 87 3.79 27.22 0.06
CA LYS A 87 5.20 26.98 -0.23
C LYS A 87 5.37 26.23 -1.54
N ASP A 88 6.15 26.80 -2.45
CA ASP A 88 6.53 26.17 -3.73
C ASP A 88 7.99 25.70 -3.69
N GLU A 89 8.29 24.82 -2.73
CA GLU A 89 9.63 24.33 -2.45
C GLU A 89 9.77 22.83 -2.77
N LEU A 90 11.02 22.37 -2.91
CA LEU A 90 11.33 20.93 -2.93
C LEU A 90 10.95 20.29 -1.59
N TRP A 91 10.49 19.05 -1.65
CA TRP A 91 9.98 18.33 -0.50
C TRP A 91 11.11 17.65 0.28
N SER A 92 11.02 17.64 1.61
CA SER A 92 11.95 16.88 2.44
C SER A 92 11.95 15.41 2.05
N ASN A 93 13.14 14.81 1.98
CA ASN A 93 13.29 13.39 1.68
C ASN A 93 12.50 12.53 2.68
N PRO A 94 11.93 11.40 2.21
CA PRO A 94 11.32 10.43 3.11
C PRO A 94 12.33 9.82 4.09
N PRO A 95 11.86 9.30 5.24
CA PRO A 95 12.68 8.53 6.17
C PRO A 95 13.22 7.24 5.53
N LEU A 96 14.43 6.85 5.91
CA LEU A 96 15.10 5.64 5.39
C LEU A 96 14.36 4.34 5.74
N ASP A 97 13.64 4.33 6.86
CA ASP A 97 12.89 3.15 7.33
C ASP A 97 11.74 2.75 6.40
N SER A 98 11.27 3.63 5.51
CA SER A 98 10.13 3.37 4.62
C SER A 98 8.82 3.01 5.33
N LEU A 99 8.70 3.32 6.62
CA LEU A 99 7.53 2.99 7.44
C LEU A 99 6.60 4.18 7.67
N ARG A 100 7.04 5.41 7.38
CA ARG A 100 6.29 6.62 7.72
C ARG A 100 6.56 7.77 6.75
N TYR A 101 5.54 8.59 6.52
CA TYR A 101 5.71 9.82 5.76
C TYR A 101 6.54 10.87 6.53
N SER A 102 7.16 11.80 5.79
CA SER A 102 7.83 12.96 6.39
C SER A 102 6.81 13.93 7.00
N LYS A 103 7.26 14.86 7.86
CA LYS A 103 6.37 15.87 8.46
C LYS A 103 5.64 16.70 7.40
N GLN A 104 6.33 17.08 6.32
CA GLN A 104 5.74 17.87 5.24
C GLN A 104 4.64 17.09 4.50
N MET A 105 4.90 15.82 4.17
CA MET A 105 3.93 14.92 3.54
C MET A 105 2.65 14.77 4.37
N LYS A 106 2.78 14.54 5.68
CA LYS A 106 1.64 14.42 6.60
C LYS A 106 0.81 15.71 6.64
N VAL A 107 1.47 16.85 6.81
CA VAL A 107 0.79 18.16 6.85
C VAL A 107 0.01 18.40 5.57
N LEU A 108 0.56 18.06 4.40
CA LEU A 108 -0.15 18.18 3.14
C LEU A 108 -1.37 17.25 3.09
N ARG A 109 -1.16 15.96 3.33
CA ARG A 109 -2.23 14.96 3.35
C ARG A 109 -3.38 15.42 4.25
N ASP A 110 -3.06 15.78 5.49
CA ASP A 110 -4.05 16.13 6.51
C ASP A 110 -4.80 17.39 6.11
N LYS A 111 -4.11 18.43 5.61
CA LYS A 111 -4.76 19.64 5.10
C LYS A 111 -5.65 19.36 3.90
N TYR A 112 -5.18 18.57 2.93
CA TYR A 112 -5.94 18.23 1.74
C TYR A 112 -7.24 17.48 2.09
N PHE A 113 -7.15 16.37 2.82
CA PHE A 113 -8.32 15.56 3.15
C PHE A 113 -9.25 16.24 4.18
N LYS A 114 -8.76 17.24 4.94
CA LYS A 114 -9.61 18.12 5.74
C LYS A 114 -10.40 19.11 4.87
N SER A 115 -9.80 19.64 3.82
CA SER A 115 -10.47 20.53 2.85
C SER A 115 -11.44 19.79 1.92
N PHE A 116 -11.20 18.50 1.67
CA PHE A 116 -12.01 17.65 0.78
C PHE A 116 -12.44 16.36 1.51
N PRO A 117 -13.44 16.43 2.41
CA PRO A 117 -13.79 15.32 3.31
C PRO A 117 -14.47 14.14 2.58
N SER A 118 -15.08 14.39 1.42
CA SER A 118 -15.69 13.37 0.56
C SER A 118 -14.63 12.61 -0.24
N LYS A 119 -13.79 11.84 0.46
CA LYS A 119 -12.82 10.92 -0.12
C LYS A 119 -13.47 9.58 -0.49
N ASP A 120 -12.95 8.95 -1.54
CA ASP A 120 -13.27 7.57 -1.89
C ASP A 120 -12.49 6.63 -0.95
N PRO A 121 -13.16 5.82 -0.11
CA PRO A 121 -12.50 4.91 0.80
C PRO A 121 -11.83 3.72 0.10
N ASN A 122 -12.02 3.52 -1.21
CA ASN A 122 -11.49 2.39 -1.99
C ASN A 122 -10.58 2.84 -3.14
N ALA A 123 -10.01 4.04 -3.05
CA ALA A 123 -9.11 4.58 -4.06
C ALA A 123 -7.67 4.73 -3.57
N ILE A 124 -6.74 4.69 -4.51
CA ILE A 124 -5.34 5.04 -4.29
C ILE A 124 -5.13 6.51 -4.60
N TYR A 125 -4.42 7.23 -3.75
CA TYR A 125 -4.14 8.65 -3.91
C TYR A 125 -2.66 8.90 -4.13
N TYR A 126 -2.29 9.66 -5.16
CA TYR A 126 -0.93 10.12 -5.39
C TYR A 126 -0.88 11.64 -5.49
N PHE A 127 -0.09 12.26 -4.61
CA PHE A 127 0.27 13.66 -4.74
C PHE A 127 1.39 13.79 -5.79
N LEU A 128 1.10 14.53 -6.86
CA LEU A 128 2.08 14.89 -7.88
C LEU A 128 2.81 16.16 -7.42
N ILE A 129 4.10 16.03 -7.12
CA ILE A 129 4.94 17.09 -6.55
C ILE A 129 6.07 17.47 -7.50
N LYS A 130 6.71 18.62 -7.26
CA LYS A 130 7.88 19.09 -8.03
C LYS A 130 9.10 18.18 -7.85
N GLY A 131 9.23 17.54 -6.68
CA GLY A 131 10.32 16.61 -6.36
C GLY A 131 10.77 16.73 -4.91
N PHE A 132 11.72 15.87 -4.53
CA PHE A 132 12.35 15.88 -3.21
C PHE A 132 13.68 16.66 -3.22
N THR A 133 14.20 16.95 -2.03
CA THR A 133 15.51 17.58 -1.85
C THR A 133 16.66 16.75 -2.41
N ASN A 134 16.55 15.42 -2.36
CA ASN A 134 17.39 14.51 -3.13
C ASN A 134 16.70 14.23 -4.47
N GLU A 135 17.36 14.62 -5.57
CA GLU A 135 16.81 14.53 -6.92
C GLU A 135 16.64 13.09 -7.42
N ASP A 136 17.38 12.13 -6.85
CA ASP A 136 17.34 10.70 -7.17
C ASP A 136 16.08 10.02 -6.62
N ILE A 137 15.37 10.68 -5.70
CA ILE A 137 14.09 10.18 -5.19
C ILE A 137 13.01 10.62 -6.18
N HIS A 138 12.45 9.65 -6.89
CA HIS A 138 11.39 9.90 -7.88
C HIS A 138 9.99 9.77 -7.28
N ALA A 139 9.82 8.94 -6.25
CA ALA A 139 8.55 8.78 -5.57
C ALA A 139 8.76 8.17 -4.19
N TYR A 140 7.71 8.24 -3.38
CA TYR A 140 7.63 7.61 -2.08
C TYR A 140 6.20 7.19 -1.77
N SER A 141 6.03 5.93 -1.40
CA SER A 141 4.82 5.38 -0.81
C SER A 141 5.23 4.40 0.27
N ILE A 142 4.42 4.29 1.32
CA ILE A 142 4.58 3.24 2.31
C ILE A 142 3.97 1.96 1.69
N PRO A 143 4.68 0.82 1.71
CA PRO A 143 4.14 -0.42 1.17
C PRO A 143 2.75 -0.71 1.71
N THR A 144 1.87 -1.22 0.85
CA THR A 144 0.47 -1.57 1.16
C THR A 144 -0.48 -0.41 1.51
N LYS A 145 0.00 0.84 1.58
CA LYS A 145 -0.85 2.01 1.82
C LYS A 145 -1.33 2.62 0.50
N ALA A 146 -2.61 2.96 0.42
CA ALA A 146 -3.23 3.58 -0.75
C ALA A 146 -2.92 5.09 -0.88
N LEU A 147 -1.72 5.51 -0.52
CA LEU A 147 -1.27 6.90 -0.60
C LEU A 147 0.21 6.99 -0.99
N GLY A 148 0.55 7.92 -1.87
CA GLY A 148 1.93 8.18 -2.26
C GLY A 148 2.20 9.61 -2.71
N PHE A 149 3.47 9.91 -2.90
CA PHE A 149 4.01 11.18 -3.38
C PHE A 149 4.96 10.86 -4.53
N ILE A 150 4.80 11.53 -5.66
CA ILE A 150 5.59 11.25 -6.86
C ILE A 150 6.04 12.55 -7.52
N LYS A 151 7.33 12.61 -7.87
CA LYS A 151 7.93 13.66 -8.68
C LYS A 151 7.32 13.57 -10.07
N TYR A 152 6.59 14.60 -10.47
CA TYR A 152 6.06 14.68 -11.81
C TYR A 152 7.09 15.27 -12.76
N ASN A 153 7.32 14.56 -13.86
CA ASN A 153 8.03 15.04 -15.04
C ASN A 153 7.35 14.46 -16.28
N GLU A 154 7.69 14.96 -17.47
CA GLU A 154 7.12 14.48 -18.74
C GLU A 154 7.92 13.32 -19.35
N ASP A 155 8.92 12.80 -18.63
CA ASP A 155 9.77 11.73 -19.13
C ASP A 155 9.29 10.34 -18.70
N SER A 156 9.90 9.30 -19.29
CA SER A 156 9.51 7.91 -19.02
C SER A 156 9.73 7.46 -17.57
N THR A 157 10.56 8.17 -16.80
CA THR A 157 10.89 7.86 -15.41
C THR A 157 9.69 8.05 -14.51
N PHE A 158 8.82 9.04 -14.79
CA PHE A 158 7.60 9.24 -14.01
C PHE A 158 6.67 8.03 -14.07
N LEU A 159 6.35 7.54 -15.27
CA LEU A 159 5.47 6.38 -15.44
C LEU A 159 6.08 5.10 -14.82
N LYS A 160 7.39 4.93 -15.01
CA LYS A 160 8.16 3.82 -14.45
C LYS A 160 8.18 3.81 -12.92
N SER A 161 8.46 4.97 -12.31
CA SER A 161 8.42 5.14 -10.86
C SER A 161 7.01 4.94 -10.31
N LEU A 162 6.00 5.50 -10.99
CA LEU A 162 4.59 5.29 -10.63
C LEU A 162 4.23 3.81 -10.65
N ALA A 163 4.66 3.07 -11.67
CA ALA A 163 4.39 1.65 -11.84
C ALA A 163 4.99 0.83 -10.68
N PHE A 164 6.23 1.11 -10.28
CA PHE A 164 6.87 0.50 -9.12
C PHE A 164 6.09 0.77 -7.82
N HIS A 165 5.73 2.03 -7.56
CA HIS A 165 5.07 2.41 -6.31
C HIS A 165 3.61 1.93 -6.22
N LEU A 166 2.91 1.83 -7.37
CA LEU A 166 1.62 1.12 -7.44
C LEU A 166 1.80 -0.36 -7.09
N GLY A 167 2.85 -1.02 -7.57
CA GLY A 167 3.15 -2.41 -7.19
C GLY A 167 3.40 -2.58 -5.70
N SER A 168 4.18 -1.68 -5.10
CA SER A 168 4.40 -1.65 -3.65
C SER A 168 3.10 -1.43 -2.85
N THR A 169 2.21 -0.57 -3.36
CA THR A 169 0.86 -0.37 -2.79
C THR A 169 0.01 -1.64 -2.86
N LEU A 170 0.23 -2.43 -3.91
CA LEU A 170 -0.41 -3.72 -4.15
C LEU A 170 0.29 -4.90 -3.44
N GLY A 171 1.29 -4.63 -2.59
CA GLY A 171 1.97 -5.65 -1.79
C GLY A 171 3.07 -6.41 -2.52
N LEU A 172 3.53 -5.92 -3.68
CA LEU A 172 4.71 -6.49 -4.34
C LEU A 172 6.01 -6.02 -3.69
N GLU A 173 6.96 -6.94 -3.60
CA GLU A 173 8.32 -6.68 -3.13
C GLU A 173 9.26 -6.33 -4.29
N ALA A 174 10.39 -5.70 -3.96
CA ALA A 174 11.41 -5.36 -4.93
C ALA A 174 11.99 -6.62 -5.60
N SER A 175 12.24 -6.52 -6.91
CA SER A 175 12.83 -7.59 -7.71
C SER A 175 14.28 -7.27 -8.07
N SER A 176 15.11 -8.30 -8.19
CA SER A 176 16.49 -8.20 -8.67
C SER A 176 16.61 -8.33 -10.20
N ASP A 177 15.52 -8.65 -10.89
CA ASP A 177 15.47 -8.73 -12.36
C ASP A 177 15.25 -7.33 -12.95
N SER A 178 16.21 -6.83 -13.73
CA SER A 178 16.20 -5.48 -14.30
C SER A 178 15.04 -5.21 -15.26
N SER A 179 14.45 -6.25 -15.84
CA SER A 179 13.27 -6.15 -16.71
C SER A 179 11.97 -5.99 -15.90
N ASN A 180 12.00 -6.31 -14.61
CA ASN A 180 10.84 -6.35 -13.75
C ASN A 180 10.36 -4.95 -13.35
N ILE A 181 9.04 -4.75 -13.34
CA ILE A 181 8.39 -3.50 -12.90
C ILE A 181 8.76 -3.11 -11.46
N MET A 182 9.11 -4.10 -10.63
CA MET A 182 9.54 -3.93 -9.23
C MET A 182 11.07 -3.84 -9.08
N HIS A 183 11.84 -3.65 -10.16
CA HIS A 183 13.27 -3.39 -10.05
C HIS A 183 13.55 -1.94 -9.64
N PRO A 184 14.60 -1.64 -8.84
CA PRO A 184 14.95 -0.26 -8.47
C PRO A 184 15.25 0.68 -9.65
N ILE A 185 15.68 0.15 -10.80
CA ILE A 185 15.89 0.92 -12.05
C ILE A 185 14.64 1.01 -12.93
N PHE A 186 13.51 0.47 -12.45
CA PHE A 186 12.19 0.49 -13.06
C PHE A 186 12.10 -0.20 -14.43
N GLY A 187 12.05 -1.53 -14.40
CA GLY A 187 11.67 -2.34 -15.55
C GLY A 187 10.19 -2.15 -15.92
N ASN A 188 9.68 -2.97 -16.83
CA ASN A 188 8.32 -2.83 -17.36
C ASN A 188 7.54 -4.16 -17.45
N GLN A 189 8.06 -5.24 -16.86
CA GLN A 189 7.47 -6.57 -16.96
C GLN A 189 6.99 -7.08 -15.60
N LEU A 190 5.83 -7.72 -15.58
CA LEU A 190 5.33 -8.50 -14.45
C LEU A 190 5.61 -9.98 -14.71
N THR A 191 6.08 -10.69 -13.69
CA THR A 191 6.13 -12.16 -13.68
C THR A 191 4.73 -12.75 -13.46
N TRP A 192 4.51 -14.00 -13.83
CA TRP A 192 3.22 -14.65 -13.53
C TRP A 192 2.99 -14.82 -12.03
N LYS A 193 4.07 -15.08 -11.27
CA LYS A 193 4.04 -15.08 -9.81
C LYS A 193 3.52 -13.76 -9.24
N GLN A 194 4.04 -12.62 -9.71
CA GLN A 194 3.56 -11.30 -9.28
C GLN A 194 2.11 -11.05 -9.68
N CYS A 195 1.69 -11.51 -10.87
CA CYS A 195 0.28 -11.44 -11.25
C CYS A 195 -0.61 -12.21 -10.27
N LEU A 196 -0.22 -13.40 -9.83
CA LEU A 196 -0.95 -14.17 -8.81
C LEU A 196 -0.94 -13.47 -7.44
N GLN A 197 0.21 -12.95 -7.01
CA GLN A 197 0.38 -12.26 -5.71
C GLN A 197 -0.55 -11.05 -5.58
N ILE A 198 -0.62 -10.19 -6.60
CA ILE A 198 -1.49 -9.01 -6.52
C ILE A 198 -2.97 -9.41 -6.47
N ARG A 199 -3.34 -10.51 -7.15
CA ARG A 199 -4.73 -11.00 -7.16
C ARG A 199 -5.16 -11.57 -5.82
N SER A 200 -4.24 -12.10 -5.02
CA SER A 200 -4.53 -12.58 -3.67
C SER A 200 -4.39 -11.48 -2.60
N PHE A 201 -3.76 -10.35 -2.93
CA PHE A 201 -3.47 -9.29 -1.96
C PHE A 201 -4.69 -8.38 -1.68
N PRO A 202 -5.15 -8.29 -0.41
CA PRO A 202 -6.14 -7.29 -0.02
C PRO A 202 -5.47 -5.92 0.11
N ILE A 203 -5.96 -4.94 -0.66
CA ILE A 203 -5.40 -3.58 -0.63
C ILE A 203 -5.85 -2.90 0.66
N SER A 204 -4.91 -2.33 1.41
CA SER A 204 -5.23 -1.48 2.56
C SER A 204 -5.41 -0.04 2.09
N TYR A 205 -6.67 0.41 2.03
CA TYR A 205 -7.03 1.75 1.59
C TYR A 205 -6.84 2.84 2.66
N SER A 206 -6.04 2.58 3.69
CA SER A 206 -5.78 3.60 4.72
C SER A 206 -4.84 4.69 4.21
N LEU A 207 -5.31 5.95 4.30
CA LEU A 207 -4.52 7.14 4.00
C LEU A 207 -3.68 7.60 5.21
N TYR A 208 -4.10 7.17 6.40
CA TYR A 208 -3.42 7.47 7.65
C TYR A 208 -2.65 6.24 8.11
N ASP A 209 -1.56 6.48 8.81
CA ASP A 209 -0.91 5.42 9.56
C ASP A 209 -1.31 5.55 11.02
N ASP A 210 -1.86 4.47 11.56
CA ASP A 210 -2.43 4.40 12.91
C ASP A 210 -1.34 4.59 13.98
N TYR A 211 -0.06 4.46 13.61
CA TYR A 211 1.10 4.59 14.52
C TYR A 211 2.04 5.74 14.16
N GLU A 212 1.63 6.66 13.28
CA GLU A 212 2.48 7.72 12.72
C GLU A 212 3.05 8.71 13.75
N PHE A 213 2.43 8.78 14.93
CA PHE A 213 2.79 9.69 16.04
C PHE A 213 3.56 9.00 17.16
N VAL A 214 3.71 7.68 17.13
CA VAL A 214 4.43 6.95 18.18
C VAL A 214 5.92 7.01 17.87
N ARG A 215 6.63 7.98 18.45
CA ARG A 215 8.09 7.99 18.47
C ARG A 215 8.57 6.97 19.49
N THR A 216 8.77 5.73 19.08
CA THR A 216 9.47 4.76 19.92
C THR A 216 10.96 5.06 19.85
N ASN A 217 11.60 5.36 20.99
CA ASN A 217 13.04 5.63 21.05
C ASN A 217 13.90 4.41 20.64
N ASN A 218 13.32 3.23 20.36
CA ASN A 218 14.02 2.01 19.91
C ASN A 218 13.12 1.03 19.09
N GLY A 219 12.17 1.53 18.29
CA GLY A 219 11.47 0.70 17.29
C GLY A 219 10.49 -0.38 17.78
N LEU A 220 10.11 -0.40 19.07
CA LEU A 220 9.09 -1.33 19.59
C LEU A 220 7.86 -0.57 20.08
N ASN A 221 6.74 -0.73 19.37
CA ASN A 221 5.41 -0.39 19.86
C ASN A 221 5.06 -1.35 21.00
N ALA A 222 5.27 -0.93 22.24
CA ALA A 222 4.79 -1.66 23.40
C ALA A 222 3.33 -1.26 23.65
N TYR A 223 2.39 -2.20 23.46
CA TYR A 223 1.09 -2.08 24.10
C TYR A 223 1.30 -2.20 25.59
N TYR A 224 0.73 -1.30 26.37
CA TYR A 224 0.70 -1.43 27.82
C TYR A 224 -0.76 -1.59 28.18
N PHE A 225 -1.12 -2.74 28.72
CA PHE A 225 -2.44 -2.91 29.32
C PHE A 225 -2.31 -2.72 30.82
N TRP A 226 -3.37 -2.27 31.47
CA TRP A 226 -3.41 -2.12 32.92
C TRP A 226 -4.77 -2.59 33.42
N ASN A 227 -4.82 -2.94 34.70
CA ASN A 227 -6.09 -3.21 35.36
C ASN A 227 -6.73 -1.88 35.74
N GLU A 228 -8.03 -1.77 35.50
CA GLU A 228 -8.84 -0.64 35.95
C GLU A 228 -9.74 -1.09 37.09
N ASP A 229 -9.91 -0.21 38.09
CA ASP A 229 -10.90 -0.43 39.14
C ASP A 229 -12.34 -0.23 38.59
N LYS A 230 -13.33 -0.43 39.47
CA LYS A 230 -14.75 -0.30 39.10
C LYS A 230 -15.14 1.11 38.64
N ASP A 231 -14.33 2.11 38.95
CA ASP A 231 -14.53 3.53 38.62
C ASP A 231 -13.70 3.96 37.38
N GLY A 232 -12.93 3.04 36.80
CA GLY A 232 -12.09 3.27 35.62
C GLY A 232 -10.73 3.91 35.93
N TRP A 233 -10.25 3.86 37.18
CA TRP A 233 -8.89 4.28 37.52
C TRP A 233 -7.89 3.15 37.33
N ILE A 234 -6.68 3.51 36.91
CA ILE A 234 -5.58 2.57 36.77
C ILE A 234 -5.17 2.06 38.15
N GLU A 235 -5.30 0.76 38.39
CA GLU A 235 -4.84 0.11 39.61
C GLU A 235 -3.31 -0.06 39.56
N ILE A 236 -2.58 0.78 40.28
CA ILE A 236 -1.11 0.73 40.38
C ILE A 236 -0.73 0.06 41.71
N ASP A 237 0.03 -1.04 41.65
CA ASP A 237 0.67 -1.65 42.80
C ASP A 237 1.72 -0.67 43.36
N SER A 238 1.51 -0.19 44.58
CA SER A 238 2.37 0.81 45.23
C SER A 238 3.78 0.31 45.51
N THR A 239 3.98 -1.02 45.58
CA THR A 239 5.28 -1.65 45.84
C THR A 239 6.00 -2.04 44.56
N ASN A 240 5.26 -2.38 43.51
CA ASN A 240 5.82 -2.67 42.19
C ASN A 240 4.91 -2.15 41.07
N PRO A 241 5.01 -0.85 40.72
CA PRO A 241 4.15 -0.23 39.70
C PRO A 241 4.21 -0.92 38.34
N LEU A 242 5.31 -1.64 38.04
CA LEU A 242 5.50 -2.34 36.78
C LEU A 242 4.70 -3.65 36.68
N LYS A 243 4.23 -4.22 37.81
CA LYS A 243 3.31 -5.37 37.80
C LYS A 243 1.93 -5.02 37.27
N SER A 244 1.47 -3.79 37.54
CA SER A 244 0.18 -3.28 37.07
C SER A 244 0.15 -3.00 35.57
N ILE A 245 1.32 -3.06 34.92
CA ILE A 245 1.47 -2.82 33.50
C ILE A 245 1.73 -4.17 32.82
N ILE A 246 0.71 -4.71 32.17
CA ILE A 246 0.81 -5.91 31.33
C ILE A 246 1.55 -5.53 30.06
N ARG A 247 2.74 -6.11 29.90
CA ARG A 247 3.58 -5.97 28.69
C ARG A 247 3.33 -7.19 27.80
N PRO A 248 3.09 -7.02 26.48
CA PRO A 248 3.05 -8.14 25.56
C PRO A 248 4.46 -8.73 25.49
N LEU A 249 4.59 -9.97 25.97
CA LEU A 249 5.89 -10.63 26.15
C LEU A 249 6.45 -11.25 24.86
N ASN A 250 5.68 -11.39 23.77
CA ASN A 250 6.18 -12.00 22.53
C ASN A 250 5.38 -11.61 21.28
N ALA A 251 6.06 -11.60 20.13
CA ALA A 251 5.59 -11.16 18.81
C ALA A 251 4.30 -11.84 18.31
N THR A 252 3.90 -12.98 18.88
CA THR A 252 2.72 -13.76 18.47
C THR A 252 1.39 -13.09 18.84
N VAL A 253 1.38 -12.19 19.83
CA VAL A 253 0.15 -11.48 20.26
C VAL A 253 -0.29 -10.43 19.21
N TYR A 254 0.65 -9.88 18.43
CA TYR A 254 0.36 -8.88 17.39
C TYR A 254 -0.53 -9.44 16.27
N CYS A 255 -0.40 -10.72 15.92
CA CYS A 255 -1.16 -11.34 14.84
C CYS A 255 -2.65 -11.59 15.18
N ILE A 256 -3.01 -11.61 16.47
CA ILE A 256 -4.40 -11.85 16.89
C ILE A 256 -5.23 -10.56 16.79
N MET A 257 -4.60 -9.38 16.93
CA MET A 257 -5.31 -8.10 16.94
C MET A 257 -5.67 -7.55 15.55
N SER A 258 -5.01 -7.97 14.46
CA SER A 258 -5.28 -7.43 13.11
C SER A 258 -6.45 -8.11 12.38
N ARG A 259 -7.05 -9.17 12.95
CA ARG A 259 -8.15 -9.94 12.34
C ARG A 259 -9.42 -10.07 13.20
N LEU A 260 -9.69 -9.11 14.08
CA LEU A 260 -10.95 -9.11 14.85
C LEU A 260 -11.95 -8.10 14.29
N THR A 261 -12.57 -8.46 13.16
CA THR A 261 -13.86 -7.93 12.71
C THR A 261 -15.01 -8.77 13.24
N THR A 262 -15.07 -9.10 14.55
CA THR A 262 -16.33 -9.38 15.27
C THR A 262 -16.12 -9.52 16.79
N CYS A 263 -16.80 -8.63 17.52
CA CYS A 263 -17.30 -8.76 18.89
C CYS A 263 -16.36 -9.20 20.03
N PHE A 264 -15.68 -8.22 20.64
CA PHE A 264 -15.84 -8.02 22.08
C PHE A 264 -16.45 -6.62 22.30
N SER A 265 -17.64 -6.56 22.89
CA SER A 265 -18.19 -5.30 23.39
C SER A 265 -17.46 -4.91 24.68
N ILE A 266 -16.22 -4.48 24.56
CA ILE A 266 -15.64 -3.65 25.60
C ILE A 266 -16.20 -2.26 25.32
N ARG A 267 -17.01 -1.74 26.24
CA ARG A 267 -17.48 -0.35 26.20
C ARG A 267 -16.25 0.55 26.12
N PHE A 268 -15.91 1.01 24.93
CA PHE A 268 -15.03 2.15 24.75
C PHE A 268 -15.80 3.38 25.23
N SER A 269 -15.79 3.62 26.54
CA SER A 269 -16.07 4.94 27.06
C SER A 269 -14.76 5.69 27.16
N LYS A 270 -14.60 6.67 26.24
CA LYS A 270 -13.73 7.84 26.40
C LYS A 270 -12.22 7.57 26.33
N PHE A 271 -11.65 7.82 25.15
CA PHE A 271 -10.28 8.34 25.05
C PHE A 271 -10.28 9.73 25.71
N ILE A 272 -10.02 9.78 27.02
CA ILE A 272 -9.69 11.03 27.70
C ILE A 272 -8.21 10.99 28.01
N GLN A 273 -7.50 11.94 27.43
CA GLN A 273 -6.21 12.40 27.91
C GLN A 273 -6.43 12.95 29.34
N LYS A 274 -6.42 12.08 30.35
CA LYS A 274 -6.55 12.44 31.76
C LYS A 274 -5.24 12.11 32.46
N GLN A 275 -4.40 13.13 32.60
CA GLN A 275 -3.31 13.09 33.56
C GLN A 275 -3.90 13.23 34.96
N PHE A 276 -4.21 12.14 35.67
CA PHE A 276 -4.26 12.15 37.13
C PHE A 276 -3.95 10.75 37.66
N VAL A 277 -2.74 10.58 38.20
CA VAL A 277 -2.34 9.42 38.99
C VAL A 277 -2.66 9.75 40.45
N ARG A 278 -3.37 8.85 41.14
CA ARG A 278 -3.57 8.93 42.59
C ARG A 278 -2.61 7.92 43.23
N CYS A 279 -1.58 8.42 43.91
CA CYS A 279 -0.75 7.59 44.76
C CYS A 279 -1.46 7.44 46.11
N THR A 280 -1.79 6.20 46.48
CA THR A 280 -2.13 5.83 47.85
C THR A 280 -0.88 5.34 48.57
#